data_AF-A0A6G3R4S7-F1
#
_entry.id   AF-A0A6G3R4S7-F1
#
_cell.length_a   1.000
_cell.length_b   1.000
_cell.length_c   1.000
_cell.angle_alpha   90.00
_cell.angle_beta   90.00
_cell.angle_gamma   90.00
#
_symmetry.space_group_name_H-M   'P 1'
#
loop_
_entity.id
_entity.type
_entity.pdbx_description
1 polymer ?
#
loop_
_entity_poly.entity_id
_entity_poly.type
_entity_poly.pdbx_seq_one_letter_code
_entity_poly.pdbx_strand_id
1 'polypeptide(L)'
;GADLSGGPASGTLALLAAGLPGMPGTVLGHGTGAGERLLAVTFNDLVAGGPDEEVGRAGALAANPRLHHVVVTGGEETLPYADLDGPLTDEPGPSLVSAARHRARLAAGSADHFTGHGARQVLDAHPARLADLLMDRKRRHLVRPVAALAKADGSVMVPARVYAAAR
;
A
#
# COMPACT_ATOMS: atom_id res chain seq x y z
N GLY A 1 11.97 -2.02 8.70
CA GLY A 1 11.62 -1.20 7.51
C GLY A 1 10.12 -1.06 7.40
N ALA A 2 9.64 -0.15 6.57
CA ALA A 2 8.21 0.05 6.32
C ALA A 2 7.95 0.20 4.83
N ASP A 3 6.83 -0.34 4.36
CA ASP A 3 6.33 -0.09 3.02
C ASP A 3 5.75 1.32 2.93
N LEU A 4 6.02 2.01 1.81
CA LEU A 4 5.51 3.34 1.54
C LEU A 4 4.98 3.41 0.10
N SER A 5 3.76 2.90 -0.11
CA SER A 5 3.10 2.92 -1.42
C SER A 5 2.51 4.29 -1.82
N GLY A 6 2.53 5.28 -0.94
CA GLY A 6 1.77 6.53 -1.11
C GLY A 6 0.29 6.43 -0.70
N GLY A 7 -0.21 5.21 -0.48
CA GLY A 7 -1.52 4.96 0.10
C GLY A 7 -1.59 5.28 1.61
N PRO A 8 -2.80 5.55 2.14
CA PRO A 8 -2.98 5.98 3.53
C PRO A 8 -2.58 4.90 4.53
N ALA A 9 -2.87 3.63 4.26
CA ALA A 9 -2.56 2.54 5.19
C ALA A 9 -1.05 2.36 5.41
N SER A 10 -0.27 2.28 4.32
CA SER A 10 1.19 2.16 4.40
C SER A 10 1.81 3.44 4.96
N GLY A 11 1.32 4.62 4.55
CA GLY A 11 1.80 5.90 5.05
C GLY A 11 1.60 6.08 6.56
N THR A 12 0.41 5.75 7.07
CA THR A 12 0.14 5.81 8.52
C THR A 12 1.04 4.87 9.30
N LEU A 13 1.23 3.63 8.85
CA LEU A 13 2.11 2.68 9.54
C LEU A 13 3.58 3.10 9.50
N ALA A 14 4.08 3.59 8.37
CA ALA A 14 5.46 4.07 8.26
C ALA A 14 5.72 5.25 9.21
N LEU A 15 4.80 6.20 9.29
CA LEU A 15 4.92 7.36 10.17
C LEU A 15 4.79 6.99 11.66
N LEU A 16 3.89 6.08 11.99
CA LEU A 16 3.76 5.57 13.36
C LEU A 16 5.02 4.81 13.78
N ALA A 17 5.52 3.91 12.93
CA ALA A 17 6.73 3.14 13.19
C ALA A 17 7.95 4.07 13.40
N ALA A 18 8.07 5.14 12.61
CA ALA A 18 9.14 6.12 12.75
C ALA A 18 9.02 6.97 14.03
N GLY A 19 7.86 6.96 14.69
CA GLY A 19 7.62 7.64 15.96
C GLY A 19 7.75 6.77 17.21
N LEU A 20 7.97 5.45 17.07
CA LEU A 20 8.05 4.53 18.20
C LEU A 20 9.37 4.70 19.00
N PRO A 21 9.31 4.88 20.33
CA PRO A 21 10.52 4.96 21.16
C PRO A 21 11.38 3.69 21.01
N GLY A 22 12.69 3.86 20.82
CA GLY A 22 13.61 2.73 20.66
C GLY A 22 13.62 2.08 19.27
N MET A 23 12.81 2.59 18.33
CA MET A 23 12.88 2.23 16.92
C MET A 23 13.69 3.27 16.13
N PRO A 24 14.30 2.87 14.98
CA PRO A 24 14.84 3.80 14.01
C PRO A 24 13.76 4.84 13.63
N GLY A 25 14.10 6.12 13.73
CA GLY A 25 13.24 7.27 13.50
C GLY A 25 13.13 8.21 14.71
N THR A 26 13.54 7.76 15.90
CA THR A 26 13.48 8.56 17.13
C THR A 26 14.84 9.11 17.56
N VAL A 27 14.88 10.41 17.88
CA VAL A 27 16.08 11.13 18.34
C VAL A 27 16.56 10.64 19.72
N LEU A 28 15.69 10.00 20.49
CA LEU A 28 15.94 9.51 21.87
C LEU A 28 16.12 7.98 21.96
N GLY A 29 16.36 7.30 20.82
CA GLY A 29 16.63 5.86 20.84
C GLY A 29 17.80 5.51 21.77
N HIS A 30 17.63 4.49 22.60
CA HIS A 30 18.73 3.92 23.40
C HIS A 30 19.21 2.64 22.70
N GLY A 31 20.50 2.53 22.39
CA GLY A 31 21.10 1.39 21.67
C GLY A 31 21.93 1.82 20.45
N THR A 32 22.44 0.86 19.68
CA THR A 32 23.33 1.10 18.53
C THR A 32 22.64 1.75 17.31
N GLY A 33 21.30 1.79 17.28
CA GLY A 33 20.48 2.43 16.23
C GLY A 33 19.87 3.77 16.63
N ALA A 34 20.37 4.40 17.70
CA ALA A 34 19.92 5.71 18.16
C ALA A 34 20.11 6.78 17.06
N GLY A 35 19.02 7.40 16.61
CA GLY A 35 19.06 8.43 15.56
C GLY A 35 19.09 7.89 14.11
N GLU A 36 19.10 6.57 13.90
CA GLU A 36 18.90 6.01 12.56
C GLU A 36 17.50 6.33 12.07
N ARG A 37 17.33 6.58 10.77
CA ARG A 37 16.01 6.85 10.16
C ARG A 37 15.34 5.53 9.79
N LEU A 38 14.02 5.45 9.94
CA LEU A 38 13.27 4.26 9.52
C LEU A 38 13.37 4.10 8.00
N LEU A 39 13.90 2.97 7.54
CA LEU A 39 13.88 2.61 6.12
C LEU A 39 12.44 2.50 5.62
N ALA A 40 12.06 3.36 4.69
CA ALA A 40 10.78 3.36 3.98
C ALA A 40 11.01 2.97 2.53
N VAL A 41 10.33 1.92 2.05
CA VAL A 41 10.57 1.35 0.72
C VAL A 41 9.33 1.53 -0.17
N THR A 42 9.52 2.13 -1.34
CA THR A 42 8.50 2.24 -2.39
C THR A 42 8.92 1.37 -3.57
N PHE A 43 8.01 0.54 -4.09
CA PHE A 43 8.24 -0.19 -5.33
C PHE A 43 7.71 0.61 -6.52
N ASN A 44 8.54 0.83 -7.54
CA ASN A 44 8.18 1.49 -8.78
C ASN A 44 8.22 0.47 -9.93
N ASP A 45 7.05 0.11 -10.46
CA ASP A 45 6.93 -0.82 -11.57
C ASP A 45 7.14 -0.07 -12.89
N LEU A 46 8.29 -0.31 -13.53
CA LEU A 46 8.67 0.34 -14.78
C LEU A 46 7.94 -0.26 -15.99
N VAL A 47 7.46 -1.50 -15.91
CA VAL A 47 6.78 -2.19 -17.02
C VAL A 47 5.32 -1.81 -17.07
N ALA A 48 4.65 -1.82 -15.92
CA ALA A 48 3.24 -1.47 -15.85
C ALA A 48 2.98 0.04 -15.99
N GLY A 49 4.03 0.87 -16.02
CA GLY A 49 3.91 2.32 -15.94
C GLY A 49 3.20 2.71 -14.65
N GLY A 50 3.78 2.33 -13.51
CA GLY A 50 3.18 2.53 -12.18
C GLY A 50 2.65 3.96 -12.01
N PRO A 51 1.56 4.16 -11.24
CA PRO A 51 0.96 5.48 -11.13
C PRO A 51 1.95 6.47 -10.53
N ASP A 52 2.48 7.37 -11.36
CA ASP A 52 3.41 8.45 -10.98
C ASP A 52 2.89 9.25 -9.76
N GLU A 53 1.56 9.36 -9.63
CA GLU A 53 0.91 9.99 -8.49
C GLU A 53 1.09 9.24 -7.17
N GLU A 54 1.11 7.90 -7.16
CA GLU A 54 1.35 7.10 -5.95
C GLU A 54 2.81 7.21 -5.50
N VAL A 55 3.75 7.14 -6.44
CA VAL A 55 5.18 7.35 -6.18
C VAL A 55 5.44 8.79 -5.71
N GLY A 56 4.79 9.78 -6.32
CA GLY A 56 4.84 11.18 -5.90
C GLY A 56 4.28 11.39 -4.49
N ARG A 57 3.15 10.77 -4.15
CA ARG A 57 2.60 10.78 -2.78
C ARG A 57 3.53 10.09 -1.78
N ALA A 58 4.15 8.97 -2.15
CA ALA A 58 5.14 8.31 -1.33
C ALA A 58 6.35 9.24 -1.07
N GLY A 59 6.85 9.93 -2.11
CA GLY A 59 7.90 10.93 -1.99
C GLY A 59 7.53 12.08 -1.04
N ALA A 60 6.29 12.58 -1.11
CA ALA A 60 5.82 13.63 -0.19
C ALA A 60 5.78 13.15 1.28
N LEU A 61 5.35 11.91 1.53
CA LEU A 61 5.38 11.31 2.87
C LEU A 61 6.82 11.07 3.35
N ALA A 62 7.70 10.65 2.44
CA ALA A 62 9.11 10.39 2.66
C ALA A 62 9.93 11.65 3.00
N ALA A 63 9.43 12.85 2.70
CA ALA A 63 10.04 14.11 3.12
C ALA A 63 10.12 14.26 4.66
N ASN A 64 9.44 13.38 5.41
CA ASN A 64 9.59 13.30 6.86
C ASN A 64 11.05 12.96 7.24
N PRO A 65 11.73 13.78 8.07
CA PRO A 65 13.14 13.59 8.41
C PRO A 65 13.43 12.31 9.20
N ARG A 66 12.40 11.63 9.72
CA ARG A 66 12.52 10.34 10.42
C ARG A 66 12.56 9.15 9.47
N LEU A 67 12.33 9.36 8.17
CA LEU A 67 12.32 8.31 7.16
C LEU A 67 13.60 8.36 6.31
N HIS A 68 14.12 7.18 5.97
CA HIS A 68 15.13 6.97 4.93
C HIS A 68 14.44 6.29 3.77
N HIS A 69 14.15 7.04 2.72
CA HIS A 69 13.33 6.57 1.61
C HIS A 69 14.17 5.93 0.52
N VAL A 70 13.80 4.72 0.13
CA VAL A 70 14.41 3.96 -0.96
C VAL A 70 13.31 3.60 -1.97
N VAL A 71 13.56 3.92 -3.23
CA VAL A 71 12.71 3.51 -4.35
C VAL A 71 13.36 2.32 -5.03
N VAL A 72 12.64 1.21 -5.08
CA VAL A 72 13.04 -0.03 -5.73
C VAL A 72 12.32 -0.08 -7.06
N THR A 73 13.06 0.07 -8.15
CA THR A 73 12.51 -0.08 -9.49
C THR A 73 12.47 -1.56 -9.87
N GLY A 74 11.35 -2.03 -10.38
CA GLY A 74 11.23 -3.34 -11.01
C GLY A 74 10.94 -3.21 -12.50
N GLY A 75 11.78 -3.82 -13.32
CA GLY A 75 11.58 -3.98 -14.75
C GLY A 75 11.03 -5.37 -15.09
N GLU A 76 11.25 -5.80 -16.32
CA GLU A 76 10.81 -7.10 -16.85
C GLU A 76 11.30 -8.28 -15.98
N GLU A 77 12.48 -8.15 -15.37
CA GLU A 77 13.08 -9.15 -14.48
C GLU A 77 12.28 -9.43 -13.22
N THR A 78 11.37 -8.52 -12.84
CA THR A 78 10.50 -8.67 -11.68
C THR A 78 9.14 -9.30 -12.02
N LEU A 79 8.85 -9.49 -13.31
CA LEU A 79 7.60 -10.10 -13.74
C LEU A 79 7.67 -11.62 -13.53
N PRO A 80 6.70 -12.22 -12.82
CA PRO A 80 6.72 -13.65 -12.54
C PRO A 80 6.55 -14.54 -13.79
N TYR A 81 6.26 -13.93 -14.95
CA TYR A 81 5.92 -14.61 -16.19
C TYR A 81 6.83 -14.25 -17.37
N ALA A 82 7.91 -13.50 -17.14
CA ALA A 82 8.83 -13.10 -18.21
C ALA A 82 9.57 -14.29 -18.83
N ASP A 83 9.89 -15.30 -18.01
CA ASP A 83 10.71 -16.47 -18.40
C ASP A 83 9.90 -17.79 -18.35
N LEU A 84 8.68 -17.80 -18.90
CA LEU A 84 7.86 -19.02 -18.93
C LEU A 84 8.29 -19.95 -20.07
N ASP A 85 9.04 -20.99 -19.73
CA ASP A 85 9.36 -22.10 -20.62
C ASP A 85 8.42 -23.30 -20.37
N GLY A 86 7.71 -23.73 -21.41
CA GLY A 86 6.88 -24.96 -21.38
C GLY A 86 5.36 -24.72 -21.43
N PRO A 87 4.56 -25.80 -21.41
CA PRO A 87 3.10 -25.69 -21.49
C PRO A 87 2.54 -25.04 -20.22
N LEU A 88 1.73 -24.00 -20.38
CA LEU A 88 1.03 -23.33 -19.29
C LEU A 88 -0.07 -24.24 -18.74
N THR A 89 0.31 -25.15 -17.83
CA THR A 89 -0.62 -26.17 -17.29
C THR A 89 -1.55 -25.62 -16.21
N ASP A 90 -1.23 -24.47 -15.62
CA ASP A 90 -2.06 -23.77 -14.62
C ASP A 90 -2.33 -22.33 -15.06
N GLU A 91 -3.54 -21.83 -14.82
CA GLU A 91 -3.88 -20.45 -15.12
C GLU A 91 -3.08 -19.52 -14.19
N PRO A 92 -2.27 -18.60 -14.74
CA PRO A 92 -1.48 -17.67 -13.94
C PRO A 92 -2.40 -16.77 -13.10
N GLY A 93 -2.38 -16.96 -11.78
CA GLY A 93 -3.16 -16.14 -10.86
C GLY A 93 -2.61 -14.71 -10.77
N PRO A 94 -3.45 -13.66 -10.76
CA PRO A 94 -3.01 -12.27 -10.58
C PRO A 94 -2.30 -12.02 -9.24
N SER A 95 -2.48 -12.91 -8.26
CA SER A 95 -1.77 -12.90 -6.98
C SER A 95 -0.25 -13.07 -7.12
N LEU A 96 0.23 -13.80 -8.14
CA LEU A 96 1.67 -14.01 -8.36
C LEU A 96 2.39 -12.71 -8.75
N VAL A 97 1.73 -11.82 -9.49
CA VAL A 97 2.28 -10.48 -9.81
C VAL A 97 2.49 -9.68 -8.53
N SER A 98 1.50 -9.69 -7.63
CA SER A 98 1.61 -9.01 -6.34
C SER A 98 2.68 -9.64 -5.44
N ALA A 99 2.80 -10.96 -5.43
CA ALA A 99 3.82 -11.68 -4.69
C ALA A 99 5.25 -11.36 -5.20
N ALA A 100 5.45 -11.28 -6.52
CA ALA A 100 6.73 -10.92 -7.12
C ALA A 100 7.16 -9.50 -6.74
N ARG A 101 6.25 -8.51 -6.86
CA ARG A 101 6.51 -7.13 -6.41
C ARG A 101 6.83 -7.06 -4.92
N HIS A 102 6.11 -7.80 -4.09
CA HIS A 102 6.40 -7.89 -2.65
C HIS A 102 7.79 -8.47 -2.38
N ARG A 103 8.21 -9.53 -3.08
CA ARG A 103 9.56 -10.10 -2.92
C ARG A 103 10.64 -9.09 -3.28
N ALA A 104 10.52 -8.43 -4.43
CA ALA A 104 11.49 -7.41 -4.87
C ALA A 104 11.62 -6.28 -3.84
N ARG A 105 10.48 -5.78 -3.33
CA ARG A 105 10.44 -4.74 -2.31
C ARG A 105 11.04 -5.20 -0.98
N LEU A 106 10.67 -6.39 -0.50
CA LEU A 106 11.13 -6.93 0.79
C LEU A 106 12.63 -7.25 0.77
N ALA A 107 13.18 -7.69 -0.36
CA ALA A 107 14.60 -7.95 -0.53
C ALA A 107 15.46 -6.69 -0.38
N ALA A 108 14.93 -5.53 -0.80
CA ALA A 108 15.58 -4.22 -0.60
C ALA A 108 15.28 -3.60 0.78
N GLY A 109 14.38 -4.21 1.54
CA GLY A 109 13.95 -3.76 2.86
C GLY A 109 14.84 -4.28 4.00
N SER A 110 14.29 -4.22 5.20
CA SER A 110 14.87 -4.82 6.41
C SER A 110 14.21 -6.16 6.69
N ALA A 111 14.87 -7.02 7.49
CA ALA A 111 14.36 -8.34 7.91
C ALA A 111 12.91 -8.27 8.44
N ASP A 112 12.57 -7.19 9.15
CA ASP A 112 11.21 -6.88 9.57
C ASP A 112 10.61 -5.74 8.75
N HIS A 113 9.40 -5.93 8.21
CA HIS A 113 8.72 -4.97 7.36
C HIS A 113 7.28 -4.69 7.78
N PHE A 114 6.99 -3.45 8.16
CA PHE A 114 5.61 -3.01 8.36
C PHE A 114 4.92 -2.81 7.00
N THR A 115 3.70 -3.32 6.86
CA THR A 115 2.91 -3.21 5.63
C THR A 115 1.48 -2.77 5.94
N GLY A 116 0.90 -1.95 5.06
CA GLY A 116 -0.52 -1.56 5.12
C GLY A 116 -1.48 -2.59 4.54
N HIS A 117 -1.01 -3.80 4.23
CA HIS A 117 -1.82 -4.85 3.61
C HIS A 117 -2.95 -5.28 4.57
N GLY A 118 -4.14 -5.52 4.04
CA GLY A 118 -5.30 -5.90 4.86
C GLY A 118 -6.11 -4.73 5.43
N ALA A 119 -5.60 -3.49 5.39
CA ALA A 119 -6.29 -2.35 5.99
C ALA A 119 -7.68 -2.09 5.38
N ARG A 120 -7.84 -2.23 4.05
CA ARG A 120 -9.14 -2.07 3.38
C ARG A 120 -10.15 -3.14 3.81
N GLN A 121 -9.69 -4.37 4.02
CA GLN A 121 -10.51 -5.50 4.48
C GLN A 121 -11.03 -5.24 5.89
N VAL A 122 -10.15 -4.77 6.79
CA VAL A 122 -10.53 -4.43 8.18
C VAL A 122 -11.49 -3.24 8.24
N LEU A 123 -11.37 -2.27 7.33
CA LEU A 123 -12.22 -1.08 7.28
C LEU A 123 -13.59 -1.31 6.62
N ASP A 124 -13.97 -2.57 6.32
CA ASP A 124 -15.20 -2.93 5.58
C ASP A 124 -15.29 -2.26 4.20
N ALA A 125 -14.15 -1.82 3.64
CA ALA A 125 -14.07 -1.08 2.38
C ALA A 125 -13.74 -2.01 1.19
N HIS A 126 -14.00 -3.32 1.32
CA HIS A 126 -13.72 -4.28 0.26
C HIS A 126 -14.74 -4.13 -0.89
N PRO A 127 -14.32 -4.06 -2.17
CA PRO A 127 -15.23 -3.86 -3.30
C PRO A 127 -16.37 -4.88 -3.38
N ALA A 128 -16.09 -6.16 -3.10
CA ALA A 128 -17.12 -7.19 -3.08
C ALA A 128 -18.21 -6.92 -2.02
N ARG A 129 -17.80 -6.49 -0.83
CA ARG A 129 -18.72 -6.15 0.26
C ARG A 129 -19.53 -4.89 -0.07
N LEU A 130 -18.90 -3.88 -0.67
CA LEU A 130 -19.61 -2.69 -1.14
C LEU A 130 -20.61 -3.04 -2.24
N ALA A 131 -20.26 -3.95 -3.15
CA ALA A 131 -21.15 -4.47 -4.17
C ALA A 131 -22.32 -5.23 -3.55
N ASP A 132 -22.09 -6.12 -2.58
CA ASP A 132 -23.18 -6.83 -1.89
C ASP A 132 -24.14 -5.86 -1.20
N LEU A 133 -23.61 -4.85 -0.49
CA LEU A 133 -24.44 -3.84 0.16
C LEU A 133 -25.23 -2.99 -0.85
N LEU A 134 -24.67 -2.75 -2.04
CA LEU A 134 -25.34 -2.07 -3.15
C LEU A 134 -26.46 -2.93 -3.74
N MET A 135 -26.17 -4.19 -4.03
CA MET A 135 -27.12 -5.17 -4.59
C MET A 135 -28.28 -5.45 -3.62
N ASP A 136 -27.98 -5.58 -2.32
CA ASP A 136 -28.97 -5.75 -1.25
C ASP A 136 -29.74 -4.47 -0.91
N ARG A 137 -29.43 -3.33 -1.56
CA ARG A 137 -30.01 -2.00 -1.26
C ARG A 137 -29.85 -1.58 0.20
N LYS A 138 -28.78 -2.01 0.88
CA LYS A 138 -28.47 -1.71 2.30
C LYS A 138 -27.83 -0.32 2.46
N ARG A 139 -28.57 0.72 2.07
CA ARG A 139 -28.10 2.13 1.98
C ARG A 139 -27.44 2.66 3.24
N ARG A 140 -28.04 2.40 4.41
CA ARG A 140 -27.51 2.86 5.71
C ARG A 140 -26.14 2.27 6.03
N HIS A 141 -25.89 1.04 5.57
CA HIS A 141 -24.63 0.33 5.80
C HIS A 141 -23.55 0.69 4.76
N LEU A 142 -23.93 1.30 3.63
CA LEU A 142 -22.97 1.80 2.61
C LEU A 142 -22.30 3.12 3.01
N VAL A 143 -23.00 4.00 3.73
CA VAL A 143 -22.52 5.37 3.96
C VAL A 143 -21.15 5.41 4.64
N ARG A 144 -20.97 4.65 5.73
CA ARG A 144 -19.73 4.67 6.51
C ARG A 144 -18.53 4.07 5.75
N PRO A 145 -18.62 2.86 5.15
CA PRO A 145 -17.53 2.31 4.35
C PRO A 145 -17.15 3.15 3.13
N VAL A 146 -18.14 3.67 2.39
CA VAL A 146 -17.88 4.51 1.21
C VAL A 146 -17.27 5.85 1.60
N ALA A 147 -17.72 6.47 2.70
CA ALA A 147 -17.09 7.69 3.22
C ALA A 147 -15.65 7.45 3.70
N ALA A 148 -15.38 6.31 4.34
CA ALA A 148 -14.03 5.92 4.74
C ALA A 148 -13.12 5.71 3.52
N LEU A 149 -13.62 5.03 2.49
CA LEU A 149 -12.89 4.80 1.24
C LEU A 149 -12.63 6.13 0.49
N ALA A 150 -13.65 6.97 0.34
CA ALA A 150 -13.52 8.31 -0.25
C ALA A 150 -12.46 9.17 0.45
N LYS A 151 -12.42 9.13 1.79
CA LYS A 151 -11.40 9.82 2.58
C LYS A 151 -10.00 9.23 2.36
N ALA A 152 -9.90 7.91 2.25
CA ALA A 152 -8.64 7.20 2.01
C ALA A 152 -8.06 7.49 0.61
N ASP A 153 -8.91 7.56 -0.41
CA ASP A 153 -8.53 7.79 -1.80
C ASP A 153 -8.52 9.29 -2.18
N GLY A 154 -8.84 10.20 -1.25
CA GLY A 154 -8.83 11.66 -1.48
C GLY A 154 -9.97 12.18 -2.37
N SER A 155 -11.01 11.39 -2.63
CA SER A 155 -12.09 11.73 -3.54
C SER A 155 -13.40 12.06 -2.80
N VAL A 156 -13.73 13.35 -2.71
CA VAL A 156 -14.83 13.87 -1.88
C VAL A 156 -16.22 13.61 -2.51
N MET A 157 -16.30 13.34 -3.82
CA MET A 157 -17.56 13.26 -4.58
C MET A 157 -18.10 11.84 -4.81
N VAL A 158 -17.34 10.80 -4.47
CA VAL A 158 -17.72 9.39 -4.67
C VAL A 158 -18.91 8.96 -3.81
N PRO A 159 -19.04 9.36 -2.52
CA PRO A 159 -20.12 8.86 -1.67
C PRO A 159 -21.53 9.23 -2.14
N ALA A 160 -21.71 10.47 -2.60
CA ALA A 160 -23.00 10.95 -3.08
C ALA A 160 -23.42 10.27 -4.40
N ARG A 161 -22.46 10.02 -5.29
CA ARG A 161 -22.71 9.32 -6.57
C ARG A 161 -23.08 7.85 -6.38
N VAL A 162 -22.39 7.15 -5.48
CA VAL A 162 -22.72 5.74 -5.15
C VAL A 162 -24.10 5.66 -4.48
N TYR A 163 -24.41 6.58 -3.57
CA TYR A 163 -25.72 6.63 -2.93
C TYR A 163 -26.86 6.88 -3.94
N ALA A 164 -26.64 7.75 -4.93
CA ALA A 164 -27.59 8.02 -6.00
C ALA A 164 -27.76 6.81 -6.95
N ALA A 165 -26.70 6.07 -7.22
CA ALA A 165 -26.73 4.86 -8.05
C ALA A 165 -27.42 3.66 -7.38
N ALA A 166 -27.51 3.65 -6.04
CA ALA A 166 -28.27 2.65 -5.27
C ALA A 166 -29.81 2.89 -5.28
N ARG A 167 -30.29 3.85 -6.09
CA ARG A 167 -31.71 4.23 -6.20
C ARG A 167 -32.45 3.33 -7.17
#